data_AF-A0A9E2AB97-F1
#
_entry.id   AF-A0A9E2AB97-F1
#
_cell.length_a   1.000
_cell.length_b   1.000
_cell.length_c   1.000
_cell.angle_alpha   90.00
_cell.angle_beta   90.00
_cell.angle_gamma   90.00
#
_symmetry.space_group_name_H-M   'P 1'
#
loop_
_entity.id
_entity.type
_entity.pdbx_description
1 polymer ?
#
loop_
_entity_poly.entity_id
_entity_poly.type
_entity_poly.pdbx_seq_one_letter_code
_entity_poly.pdbx_strand_id
1 'polypeptide(L)'
;MLRRAGLLTLGLLIVFSGTAALAQSEAEVERAAAEVEAAEAEAASAAVAHSTTTDSLLNAILTYETTTLDLEAAGFRLAAAQTAILEDERRLSDLRRSIEDMAAGLYMVGPDRGGFLNSADSIAVGLAIERAVADIETEMIAIDTLRGGLHQARDDADELRRALTRARSVQVGAIATINTVLDDVEVRQQVAADRRVVADAAYETAVTELEKARKGITPKVEAWGQLVASYFPEDQYWNALQVMACESRGTPTALNPISDAAGLFQFLPGTWLIASKGSGFEGADPYEPEANVASAAWLVQRSIDWEHP
;
A
#
# COMPACT_ATOMS: atom_id res chain seq x y z
N MET A 1 -13.00 -58.77 44.04
CA MET A 1 -13.85 -57.61 43.66
C MET A 1 -13.01 -56.31 43.52
N LEU A 2 -11.86 -56.33 42.83
CA LEU A 2 -10.92 -55.19 42.77
C LEU A 2 -10.45 -54.83 41.35
N ARG A 3 -11.17 -55.24 40.30
CA ARG A 3 -10.78 -55.00 38.90
C ARG A 3 -11.69 -54.03 38.11
N ARG A 4 -12.73 -53.43 38.72
CA ARG A 4 -13.68 -52.56 38.02
C ARG A 4 -13.55 -51.05 38.32
N ALA A 5 -12.72 -50.65 39.27
CA ALA A 5 -12.46 -49.23 39.55
C ALA A 5 -11.59 -48.55 38.46
N GLY A 6 -10.83 -49.30 37.66
CA GLY A 6 -9.89 -48.75 36.68
C GLY A 6 -10.47 -48.35 35.33
N LEU A 7 -11.74 -48.68 35.01
CA LEU A 7 -12.35 -48.28 33.72
C LEU A 7 -12.93 -46.86 33.74
N LEU A 8 -13.40 -46.38 34.89
CA LEU A 8 -13.91 -45.01 35.03
C LEU A 8 -12.77 -43.97 35.05
N THR A 9 -11.62 -44.31 35.64
CA THR A 9 -10.43 -43.44 35.64
C THR A 9 -9.78 -43.35 34.26
N LEU A 10 -9.78 -44.45 33.48
CA LEU A 10 -9.21 -44.46 32.13
C LEU A 10 -10.06 -43.68 31.12
N GLY A 11 -11.38 -43.67 31.28
CA GLY A 11 -12.28 -42.85 30.48
C GLY A 11 -12.11 -41.35 30.73
N LEU A 12 -11.86 -40.95 31.98
CA LEU A 12 -11.68 -39.53 32.34
C LEU A 12 -10.34 -38.93 31.88
N LEU A 13 -9.26 -39.71 31.88
CA LEU A 13 -7.92 -39.28 31.47
C LEU A 13 -7.77 -39.10 29.94
N ILE A 14 -8.52 -39.88 29.14
CA ILE A 14 -8.60 -39.71 27.68
C ILE A 14 -9.41 -38.46 27.32
N VAL A 15 -10.32 -38.05 28.19
CA VAL A 15 -11.17 -36.88 27.99
C VAL A 15 -10.37 -35.60 28.21
N PHE A 16 -9.58 -35.44 29.28
CA PHE A 16 -8.79 -34.22 29.53
C PHE A 16 -7.85 -33.78 28.39
N SER A 17 -7.40 -34.69 27.53
CA SER A 17 -6.57 -34.35 26.37
C SER A 17 -7.34 -33.72 25.21
N GLY A 18 -8.67 -33.87 25.16
CA GLY A 18 -9.51 -33.43 24.04
C GLY A 18 -9.89 -31.95 24.02
N THR A 19 -9.98 -31.25 25.16
CA THR A 19 -10.40 -29.85 25.21
C THR A 19 -9.29 -28.87 24.99
N ALA A 20 -8.12 -29.15 25.56
CA ALA A 20 -6.91 -28.47 25.18
C ALA A 20 -6.77 -28.56 23.65
N ALA A 21 -7.03 -29.72 23.04
CA ALA A 21 -6.93 -29.91 21.60
C ALA A 21 -7.98 -29.13 20.77
N LEU A 22 -9.22 -28.96 21.25
CA LEU A 22 -10.26 -28.27 20.48
C LEU A 22 -10.16 -26.73 20.61
N ALA A 23 -9.97 -26.21 21.83
CA ALA A 23 -9.71 -24.78 22.03
C ALA A 23 -8.37 -24.35 21.39
N GLN A 24 -7.36 -25.22 21.43
CA GLN A 24 -6.10 -25.00 20.71
C GLN A 24 -6.31 -24.98 19.20
N SER A 25 -7.13 -25.86 18.63
CA SER A 25 -7.37 -25.88 17.18
C SER A 25 -8.18 -24.67 16.70
N GLU A 26 -9.18 -24.17 17.46
CA GLU A 26 -9.85 -22.90 17.14
C GLU A 26 -8.88 -21.70 17.17
N ALA A 27 -8.04 -21.62 18.20
CA ALA A 27 -7.02 -20.57 18.30
C ALA A 27 -5.93 -20.69 17.20
N GLU A 28 -5.63 -21.90 16.73
CA GLU A 28 -4.73 -22.13 15.60
C GLU A 28 -5.35 -21.68 14.27
N VAL A 29 -6.65 -21.91 14.06
CA VAL A 29 -7.40 -21.40 12.89
C VAL A 29 -7.42 -19.87 12.88
N GLU A 30 -7.76 -19.22 14.01
CA GLU A 30 -7.81 -17.76 14.10
C GLU A 30 -6.42 -17.14 13.86
N ARG A 31 -5.36 -17.73 14.43
CA ARG A 31 -3.98 -17.29 14.20
C ARG A 31 -3.58 -17.41 12.74
N ALA A 32 -3.87 -18.55 12.10
CA ALA A 32 -3.54 -18.76 10.70
C ALA A 32 -4.29 -17.78 9.78
N ALA A 33 -5.57 -17.51 10.07
CA ALA A 33 -6.36 -16.52 9.32
C ALA A 33 -5.78 -15.09 9.46
N ALA A 34 -5.38 -14.70 10.67
CA ALA A 34 -4.73 -13.41 10.91
C ALA A 34 -3.37 -13.30 10.19
N GLU A 35 -2.62 -14.39 10.09
CA GLU A 35 -1.36 -14.43 9.33
C GLU A 35 -1.58 -14.26 7.82
N VAL A 36 -2.65 -14.85 7.25
CA VAL A 36 -3.04 -14.63 5.85
C VAL A 36 -3.38 -13.16 5.62
N GLU A 37 -4.22 -12.56 6.46
CA GLU A 37 -4.60 -11.14 6.34
C GLU A 37 -3.39 -10.20 6.44
N ALA A 38 -2.46 -10.49 7.37
CA ALA A 38 -1.23 -9.73 7.52
C ALA A 38 -0.33 -9.83 6.27
N ALA A 39 -0.22 -11.01 5.66
CA ALA A 39 0.55 -11.19 4.43
C ALA A 39 -0.07 -10.44 3.25
N GLU A 40 -1.40 -10.44 3.12
CA GLU A 40 -2.11 -9.68 2.08
C GLU A 40 -1.94 -8.16 2.28
N ALA A 41 -2.02 -7.67 3.52
CA ALA A 41 -1.79 -6.27 3.84
C ALA A 41 -0.35 -5.82 3.52
N GLU A 42 0.65 -6.67 3.82
CA GLU A 42 2.06 -6.42 3.48
C GLU A 42 2.24 -6.30 1.96
N ALA A 43 1.70 -7.26 1.19
CA ALA A 43 1.74 -7.23 -0.27
C ALA A 43 1.06 -5.99 -0.88
N ALA A 44 -0.10 -5.58 -0.34
CA ALA A 44 -0.81 -4.38 -0.76
C ALA A 44 0.01 -3.11 -0.48
N SER A 45 0.65 -3.01 0.68
CA SER A 45 1.50 -1.87 1.04
C SER A 45 2.71 -1.73 0.09
N ALA A 46 3.33 -2.85 -0.29
CA ALA A 46 4.43 -2.88 -1.25
C ALA A 46 3.98 -2.40 -2.65
N ALA A 47 2.80 -2.81 -3.10
CA ALA A 47 2.24 -2.36 -4.39
C ALA A 47 1.98 -0.84 -4.41
N VAL A 48 1.48 -0.25 -3.31
CA VAL A 48 1.28 1.20 -3.18
C VAL A 48 2.61 1.96 -3.24
N ALA A 49 3.66 1.45 -2.56
CA ALA A 49 5.00 2.04 -2.61
C ALA A 49 5.57 2.02 -4.03
N HIS A 50 5.40 0.92 -4.76
CA HIS A 50 5.80 0.82 -6.16
C HIS A 50 5.08 1.84 -7.06
N SER A 51 3.75 1.97 -6.94
CA SER A 51 2.96 2.93 -7.70
C SER A 51 3.42 4.37 -7.46
N THR A 52 3.56 4.76 -6.19
CA THR A 52 3.97 6.13 -5.80
C THR A 52 5.34 6.49 -6.37
N THR A 53 6.25 5.53 -6.39
CA THR A 53 7.60 5.73 -6.92
C THR A 53 7.58 5.86 -8.45
N THR A 54 6.76 5.05 -9.13
CA THR A 54 6.53 5.14 -10.57
C THR A 54 5.97 6.51 -10.99
N ASP A 55 4.98 7.02 -10.26
CA ASP A 55 4.41 8.36 -10.49
C ASP A 55 5.47 9.46 -10.34
N SER A 56 6.36 9.31 -9.36
CA SER A 56 7.46 10.25 -9.13
C SER A 56 8.46 10.27 -10.30
N LEU A 57 8.78 9.11 -10.89
CA LEU A 57 9.63 9.06 -12.09
C LEU A 57 8.94 9.68 -13.30
N LEU A 58 7.65 9.38 -13.52
CA LEU A 58 6.91 9.92 -14.65
C LEU A 58 6.92 11.45 -14.61
N ASN A 59 6.67 12.04 -13.44
CA ASN A 59 6.76 13.49 -13.24
C ASN A 59 8.16 14.04 -13.48
N ALA A 60 9.22 13.33 -13.06
CA ALA A 60 10.60 13.73 -13.30
C ALA A 60 10.96 13.71 -14.79
N ILE A 61 10.52 12.69 -15.54
CA ILE A 61 10.70 12.59 -17.00
C ILE A 61 9.97 13.73 -17.70
N LEU A 62 8.69 13.95 -17.40
CA LEU A 62 7.90 15.03 -18.00
C LEU A 62 8.52 16.41 -17.74
N THR A 63 9.04 16.64 -16.54
CA THR A 63 9.74 17.89 -16.19
C THR A 63 11.02 18.06 -17.01
N TYR A 64 11.79 16.99 -17.20
CA TYR A 64 13.00 17.02 -18.01
C TYR A 64 12.70 17.30 -19.50
N GLU A 65 11.69 16.64 -20.06
CA GLU A 65 11.29 16.82 -21.46
C GLU A 65 10.78 18.23 -21.74
N THR A 66 9.88 18.75 -20.89
CA THR A 66 9.35 20.12 -21.01
C THR A 66 10.47 21.16 -20.92
N THR A 67 11.39 21.02 -19.96
CA THR A 67 12.55 21.93 -19.83
C THR A 67 13.48 21.86 -21.04
N THR A 68 13.62 20.69 -21.68
CA THR A 68 14.41 20.51 -22.90
C THR A 68 13.78 21.27 -24.07
N LEU A 69 12.46 21.13 -24.26
CA LEU A 69 11.71 21.85 -25.30
C LEU A 69 11.79 23.37 -25.11
N ASP A 70 11.68 23.85 -23.87
CA ASP A 70 11.80 25.29 -23.58
C ASP A 70 13.21 25.82 -23.91
N LEU A 71 14.25 25.02 -23.67
CA LEU A 71 15.63 25.38 -24.02
C LEU A 71 15.82 25.43 -25.55
N GLU A 72 15.24 24.50 -26.30
CA GLU A 72 15.25 24.53 -27.77
C GLU A 72 14.54 25.79 -28.30
N ALA A 73 13.37 26.12 -27.75
CA ALA A 73 12.63 27.34 -28.09
C ALA A 73 13.43 28.61 -27.79
N ALA A 74 14.15 28.67 -26.66
CA ALA A 74 15.06 29.77 -26.34
C ALA A 74 16.24 29.86 -27.35
N GLY A 75 16.78 28.72 -27.79
CA GLY A 75 17.80 28.66 -28.83
C GLY A 75 17.33 29.24 -30.16
N PHE A 76 16.11 28.93 -30.59
CA PHE A 76 15.51 29.52 -31.80
C PHE A 76 15.31 31.03 -31.68
N ARG A 77 14.85 31.52 -30.51
CA ARG A 77 14.73 32.97 -30.25
C ARG A 77 16.08 33.67 -30.34
N LEU A 78 17.14 33.07 -29.80
CA LEU A 78 18.51 33.61 -29.87
C LEU A 78 18.99 33.73 -31.31
N ALA A 79 18.82 32.68 -32.12
CA ALA A 79 19.23 32.67 -33.52
C ALA A 79 18.45 33.72 -34.36
N ALA A 80 17.14 33.86 -34.11
CA ALA A 80 16.32 34.88 -34.75
C ALA A 80 16.80 36.30 -34.42
N ALA A 81 17.08 36.58 -33.13
CA ALA A 81 17.58 37.89 -32.70
C ALA A 81 18.95 38.23 -33.32
N GLN A 82 19.87 37.26 -33.38
CA GLN A 82 21.17 37.45 -34.04
C GLN A 82 21.03 37.76 -35.53
N THR A 83 20.12 37.08 -36.22
CA THR A 83 19.85 37.31 -37.65
C THR A 83 19.32 38.72 -37.88
N ALA A 84 18.38 39.18 -37.06
CA ALA A 84 17.83 40.53 -37.15
C ALA A 84 18.90 41.62 -36.92
N ILE A 85 19.75 41.45 -35.91
CA ILE A 85 20.85 42.40 -35.63
C ILE A 85 21.80 42.51 -36.83
N LEU A 86 22.18 41.39 -37.45
CA LEU A 86 23.05 41.40 -38.63
C LEU A 86 22.41 42.08 -39.84
N GLU A 87 21.10 41.95 -40.01
CA GLU A 87 20.35 42.61 -41.08
C GLU A 87 20.33 44.13 -40.87
N ASP A 88 20.03 44.59 -39.65
CA ASP A 88 19.97 46.01 -39.32
C ASP A 88 21.37 46.66 -39.35
N GLU A 89 22.43 45.96 -38.90
CA GLU A 89 23.82 46.44 -39.04
C GLU A 89 24.23 46.61 -40.50
N ARG A 90 23.73 45.75 -41.39
CA ARG A 90 23.93 45.88 -42.84
C ARG A 90 23.18 47.09 -43.39
N ARG A 91 21.92 47.29 -43.01
CA ARG A 91 21.14 48.48 -43.41
C ARG A 91 21.81 49.77 -42.96
N LEU A 92 22.30 49.83 -41.72
CA LEU A 92 23.04 50.98 -41.19
C LEU A 92 24.33 51.26 -41.98
N SER A 93 25.05 50.20 -42.37
CA SER A 93 26.25 50.32 -43.21
C SER A 93 25.91 50.88 -44.61
N ASP A 94 24.81 50.43 -45.20
CA ASP A 94 24.35 50.89 -46.51
C ASP A 94 23.86 52.35 -46.45
N LEU A 95 23.11 52.74 -45.40
CA LEU A 95 22.69 54.13 -45.16
C LEU A 95 23.90 55.06 -45.03
N ARG A 96 24.91 54.67 -44.25
CA ARG A 96 26.13 55.45 -44.09
C ARG A 96 26.87 55.64 -45.40
N ARG A 97 27.03 54.58 -46.20
CA ARG A 97 27.65 54.67 -47.53
C ARG A 97 26.87 55.62 -48.44
N SER A 98 25.53 55.57 -48.39
CA SER A 98 24.69 56.49 -49.16
C SER A 98 24.91 57.96 -48.78
N ILE A 99 25.06 58.27 -47.49
CA ILE A 99 25.40 59.63 -47.03
C ILE A 99 26.79 60.05 -47.53
N GLU A 100 27.78 59.17 -47.41
CA GLU A 100 29.15 59.42 -47.88
C GLU A 100 29.17 59.69 -49.40
N ASP A 101 28.42 58.93 -50.20
CA ASP A 101 28.29 59.12 -51.64
C ASP A 101 27.57 60.43 -51.99
N MET A 102 26.49 60.79 -51.27
CA MET A 102 25.79 62.07 -51.45
C MET A 102 26.70 63.26 -51.12
N ALA A 103 27.48 63.17 -50.03
CA ALA A 103 28.44 64.19 -49.62
C ALA A 103 29.60 64.33 -50.62
N ALA A 104 30.13 63.22 -51.13
CA ALA A 104 31.15 63.22 -52.17
C ALA A 104 30.63 63.84 -53.47
N GLY A 105 29.37 63.56 -53.85
CA GLY A 105 28.70 64.18 -54.99
C GLY A 105 28.64 65.69 -54.88
N LEU A 106 28.26 66.23 -53.71
CA LEU A 106 28.28 67.68 -53.44
C LEU A 106 29.69 68.28 -53.56
N TYR A 107 30.72 67.56 -53.10
CA TYR A 107 32.10 68.04 -53.13
C TYR A 107 32.69 68.05 -54.56
N MET A 108 32.31 67.07 -55.39
CA MET A 108 32.82 66.94 -56.76
C MET A 108 32.16 67.90 -57.76
N VAL A 109 30.98 68.45 -57.44
CA VAL A 109 30.36 69.56 -58.19
C VAL A 109 31.07 70.85 -57.78
N GLY A 110 32.30 71.01 -58.28
CA GLY A 110 33.25 72.05 -57.88
C GLY A 110 32.89 73.49 -58.29
N PRO A 111 33.65 74.48 -57.76
CA PRO A 111 33.30 75.89 -57.64
C PRO A 111 33.36 76.77 -58.91
N ASP A 112 33.32 76.21 -60.12
CA ASP A 112 33.46 77.00 -61.36
C ASP A 112 32.30 77.97 -61.64
N ARG A 113 31.29 78.04 -60.76
CA ARG A 113 30.26 79.10 -60.76
C ARG A 113 29.99 79.54 -59.34
N GLY A 114 30.61 80.62 -58.89
CA GLY A 114 30.56 81.17 -57.51
C GLY A 114 29.17 81.58 -56.97
N GLY A 115 28.23 80.64 -56.85
CA GLY A 115 26.92 80.80 -56.24
C GLY A 115 26.44 79.48 -55.64
N PHE A 116 27.16 78.94 -54.66
CA PHE A 116 27.09 77.50 -54.33
C PHE A 116 26.38 77.12 -53.03
N LEU A 117 25.68 78.03 -52.35
CA LEU A 117 24.94 77.69 -51.11
C LEU A 117 23.42 77.91 -51.21
N ASN A 118 22.89 78.23 -52.39
CA ASN A 118 21.47 78.52 -52.57
C ASN A 118 20.88 77.96 -53.87
N SER A 119 21.49 76.93 -54.46
CA SER A 119 20.85 76.20 -55.56
C SER A 119 19.81 75.23 -54.99
N ALA A 120 18.72 75.01 -55.73
CA ALA A 120 17.69 74.04 -55.33
C ALA A 120 18.29 72.65 -55.08
N ASP A 121 19.36 72.30 -55.80
CA ASP A 121 20.07 71.02 -55.66
C ASP A 121 20.81 70.89 -54.32
N SER A 122 21.46 71.95 -53.82
CA SER A 122 22.14 71.89 -52.51
C SER A 122 21.15 71.74 -51.35
N ILE A 123 19.97 72.37 -51.46
CA ILE A 123 18.89 72.24 -50.47
C ILE A 123 18.30 70.82 -50.50
N ALA A 124 18.10 70.26 -51.69
CA ALA A 124 17.57 68.90 -51.84
C ALA A 124 18.52 67.84 -51.26
N VAL A 125 19.83 67.98 -51.48
CA VAL A 125 20.81 67.07 -50.86
C VAL A 125 20.90 67.28 -49.34
N GLY A 126 20.82 68.52 -48.84
CA GLY A 126 20.76 68.80 -47.41
C GLY A 126 19.58 68.10 -46.73
N LEU A 127 18.39 68.20 -47.30
CA LEU A 127 17.19 67.49 -46.82
C LEU A 127 17.33 65.97 -46.91
N ALA A 128 17.96 65.44 -47.96
CA ALA A 128 18.22 64.01 -48.09
C ALA A 128 19.19 63.50 -47.02
N ILE A 129 20.22 64.29 -46.68
CA ILE A 129 21.15 63.99 -45.60
C ILE A 129 20.44 64.04 -44.24
N GLU A 130 19.65 65.08 -43.95
CA GLU A 130 18.90 65.17 -42.68
C GLU A 130 17.96 63.98 -42.51
N ARG A 131 17.26 63.57 -43.58
CA ARG A 131 16.41 62.38 -43.57
C ARG A 131 17.22 61.11 -43.31
N ALA A 132 18.35 60.94 -43.99
CA ALA A 132 19.20 59.77 -43.80
C ALA A 132 19.80 59.71 -42.38
N VAL A 133 20.10 60.86 -41.75
CA VAL A 133 20.52 60.92 -40.35
C VAL A 133 19.39 60.48 -39.41
N ALA A 134 18.17 60.95 -39.64
CA ALA A 134 17.00 60.52 -38.85
C ALA A 134 16.72 59.01 -39.02
N ASP A 135 16.90 58.47 -40.22
CA ASP A 135 16.78 57.04 -40.48
C ASP A 135 17.89 56.25 -39.73
N ILE A 136 19.14 56.74 -39.70
CA ILE A 136 20.23 56.14 -38.91
C ILE A 136 19.90 56.14 -37.41
N GLU A 137 19.41 57.25 -36.86
CA GLU A 137 19.03 57.31 -35.44
C GLU A 137 17.94 56.29 -35.10
N THR A 138 16.96 56.12 -35.99
CA THR A 138 15.89 55.14 -35.84
C THR A 138 16.44 53.70 -35.86
N GLU A 139 17.33 53.38 -36.81
CA GLU A 139 17.98 52.07 -36.90
C GLU A 139 18.89 51.78 -35.69
N MET A 140 19.62 52.78 -35.17
CA MET A 140 20.43 52.61 -33.96
C MET A 140 19.57 52.25 -32.74
N ILE A 141 18.42 52.92 -32.56
CA ILE A 141 17.46 52.60 -31.50
C ILE A 141 16.90 51.18 -31.66
N ALA A 142 16.62 50.76 -32.89
CA ALA A 142 16.18 49.40 -33.19
C ALA A 142 17.25 48.35 -32.82
N ILE A 143 18.50 48.59 -33.21
CA ILE A 143 19.66 47.72 -32.87
C ILE A 143 19.83 47.62 -31.35
N ASP A 144 19.77 48.74 -30.62
CA ASP A 144 19.91 48.72 -29.16
C ASP A 144 18.77 47.96 -28.49
N THR A 145 17.54 48.09 -29.00
CA THR A 145 16.38 47.31 -28.54
C THR A 145 16.59 45.81 -28.79
N LEU A 146 17.05 45.44 -29.99
CA LEU A 146 17.36 44.05 -30.34
C LEU A 146 18.49 43.48 -29.48
N ARG A 147 19.53 44.26 -29.18
CA ARG A 147 20.61 43.86 -28.27
C ARG A 147 20.11 43.63 -26.85
N GLY A 148 19.23 44.49 -26.35
CA GLY A 148 18.54 44.28 -25.08
C GLY A 148 17.76 42.95 -25.06
N GLY A 149 16.99 42.68 -26.11
CA GLY A 149 16.29 41.41 -26.29
C GLY A 149 17.22 40.20 -26.38
N LEU A 150 18.38 40.33 -27.04
CA LEU A 150 19.40 39.29 -27.13
C LEU A 150 20.01 38.96 -25.76
N HIS A 151 20.31 39.98 -24.96
CA HIS A 151 20.79 39.78 -23.59
C HIS A 151 19.76 39.03 -22.74
N GLN A 152 18.50 39.45 -22.78
CA GLN A 152 17.42 38.76 -22.07
C GLN A 152 17.26 37.31 -22.54
N ALA A 153 17.27 37.06 -23.86
CA ALA A 153 17.18 35.70 -24.40
C ALA A 153 18.36 34.80 -23.98
N ARG A 154 19.55 35.39 -23.81
CA ARG A 154 20.73 34.67 -23.30
C ARG A 154 20.58 34.33 -21.82
N ASP A 155 20.09 35.27 -21.02
CA ASP A 155 19.83 35.05 -19.59
C ASP A 155 18.75 33.97 -19.38
N ASP A 156 17.67 34.02 -20.16
CA ASP A 156 16.63 32.98 -20.22
C ASP A 156 17.26 31.61 -20.54
N ALA A 157 18.12 31.54 -21.56
CA ALA A 157 18.77 30.29 -21.96
C ALA A 157 19.70 29.73 -20.88
N ASP A 158 20.44 30.60 -20.18
CA ASP A 158 21.32 30.19 -19.08
C ASP A 158 20.52 29.79 -17.83
N GLU A 159 19.35 30.37 -17.58
CA GLU A 159 18.40 29.88 -16.58
C GLU A 159 17.85 28.50 -16.93
N LEU A 160 17.40 28.29 -18.18
CA LEU A 160 16.88 27.01 -18.65
C LEU A 160 17.94 25.90 -18.63
N ARG A 161 19.20 26.19 -18.96
CA ARG A 161 20.31 25.24 -18.80
C ARG A 161 20.52 24.80 -17.35
N ARG A 162 20.43 25.76 -16.41
CA ARG A 162 20.48 25.45 -14.97
C ARG A 162 19.28 24.62 -14.54
N ALA A 163 18.08 24.94 -15.03
CA ALA A 163 16.87 24.16 -14.79
C ALA A 163 17.01 22.73 -15.33
N LEU A 164 17.52 22.56 -16.56
CA LEU A 164 17.73 21.25 -17.18
C LEU A 164 18.73 20.41 -16.38
N THR A 165 19.81 21.01 -15.88
CA THR A 165 20.78 20.32 -15.03
C THR A 165 20.13 19.81 -13.74
N ARG A 166 19.27 20.64 -13.11
CA ARG A 166 18.49 20.23 -11.92
C ARG A 166 17.50 19.13 -12.27
N ALA A 167 16.72 19.27 -13.34
CA ALA A 167 15.74 18.29 -13.78
C ALA A 167 16.40 16.94 -14.09
N ARG A 168 17.55 16.95 -14.76
CA ARG A 168 18.35 15.74 -15.01
C ARG A 168 18.83 15.09 -13.72
N SER A 169 19.31 15.88 -12.76
CA SER A 169 19.72 15.34 -11.44
C SER A 169 18.55 14.68 -10.72
N VAL A 170 17.35 15.29 -10.77
CA VAL A 170 16.13 14.73 -10.19
C VAL A 170 15.73 13.43 -10.91
N GLN A 171 15.77 13.42 -12.25
CA GLN A 171 15.47 12.23 -13.06
C GLN A 171 16.41 11.06 -12.74
N VAL A 172 17.72 11.31 -12.69
CA VAL A 172 18.71 10.27 -12.34
C VAL A 172 18.49 9.75 -10.92
N GLY A 173 18.18 10.64 -9.97
CA GLY A 173 17.81 10.26 -8.61
C GLY A 173 16.56 9.39 -8.57
N ALA A 174 15.51 9.77 -9.28
CA ALA A 174 14.25 9.01 -9.36
C ALA A 174 14.45 7.62 -9.97
N ILE A 175 15.28 7.49 -11.02
CA ILE A 175 15.63 6.20 -11.62
C ILE A 175 16.36 5.31 -10.58
N ALA A 176 17.32 5.87 -9.85
CA ALA A 176 18.03 5.12 -8.82
C ALA A 176 17.08 4.63 -7.71
N THR A 177 16.18 5.50 -7.25
CA THR A 177 15.15 5.14 -6.26
C THR A 177 14.22 4.04 -6.77
N ILE A 178 13.77 4.10 -8.03
CA ILE A 178 12.92 3.05 -8.60
C ILE A 178 13.60 1.69 -8.61
N ASN A 179 14.86 1.62 -9.01
CA ASN A 179 15.57 0.34 -9.02
C ASN A 179 15.64 -0.26 -7.60
N THR A 180 15.92 0.57 -6.59
CA THR A 180 15.92 0.11 -5.19
C THR A 180 14.53 -0.32 -4.71
N VAL A 181 13.48 0.43 -5.06
CA VAL A 181 12.10 0.09 -4.68
C VAL A 181 11.60 -1.15 -5.42
N LEU A 182 11.96 -1.35 -6.68
CA LEU A 182 11.62 -2.54 -7.45
C LEU A 182 12.21 -3.80 -6.80
N ASP A 183 13.51 -3.77 -6.48
CA ASP A 183 14.18 -4.88 -5.81
C ASP A 183 13.52 -5.21 -4.45
N ASP A 184 13.21 -4.18 -3.65
CA ASP A 184 12.56 -4.35 -2.33
C ASP A 184 11.11 -4.85 -2.45
N VAL A 185 10.33 -4.34 -3.41
CA VAL A 185 8.94 -4.75 -3.63
C VAL A 185 8.86 -6.17 -4.14
N GLU A 186 9.73 -6.57 -5.07
CA GLU A 186 9.78 -7.96 -5.57
C GLU A 186 10.08 -8.92 -4.43
N VAL A 187 11.08 -8.61 -3.60
CA VAL A 187 11.42 -9.42 -2.42
C VAL A 187 10.26 -9.49 -1.44
N ARG A 188 9.61 -8.36 -1.11
CA ARG A 188 8.48 -8.35 -0.17
C ARG A 188 7.26 -9.09 -0.69
N GLN A 189 6.94 -8.96 -1.98
CA GLN A 189 5.86 -9.70 -2.61
C GLN A 189 6.14 -11.20 -2.59
N GLN A 190 7.37 -11.62 -2.86
CA GLN A 190 7.75 -13.03 -2.77
C GLN A 190 7.65 -13.54 -1.33
N VAL A 191 8.15 -12.80 -0.35
CA VAL A 191 8.07 -13.16 1.07
C VAL A 191 6.62 -13.24 1.55
N ALA A 192 5.77 -12.29 1.14
CA ALA A 192 4.35 -12.31 1.46
C ALA A 192 3.63 -13.50 0.80
N ALA A 193 3.97 -13.83 -0.45
CA ALA A 193 3.43 -14.99 -1.14
C ALA A 193 3.85 -16.31 -0.46
N ASP A 194 5.12 -16.46 -0.10
CA ASP A 194 5.64 -17.63 0.61
C ASP A 194 4.97 -17.77 1.99
N ARG A 195 4.83 -16.66 2.72
CA ARG A 195 4.11 -16.62 4.00
C ARG A 195 2.66 -17.03 3.86
N ARG A 196 1.97 -16.53 2.83
CA ARG A 196 0.59 -16.91 2.54
C ARG A 196 0.46 -18.40 2.27
N VAL A 197 1.34 -18.99 1.45
CA VAL A 197 1.32 -20.44 1.19
C VAL A 197 1.46 -21.24 2.47
N VAL A 198 2.35 -20.82 3.37
CA VAL A 198 2.54 -21.46 4.68
C VAL A 198 1.30 -21.28 5.56
N ALA A 199 0.74 -20.08 5.62
CA ALA A 199 -0.44 -19.76 6.43
C ALA A 199 -1.70 -20.48 5.93
N ASP A 200 -1.93 -20.55 4.63
CA ASP A 200 -3.02 -21.32 4.01
C ASP A 200 -2.89 -22.82 4.36
N ALA A 201 -1.68 -23.38 4.25
CA ALA A 201 -1.45 -24.78 4.64
C ALA A 201 -1.67 -25.04 6.15
N ALA A 202 -1.27 -24.08 7.00
CA ALA A 202 -1.51 -24.14 8.43
C ALA A 202 -3.01 -24.04 8.76
N TYR A 203 -3.73 -23.15 8.08
CA TYR A 203 -5.18 -23.00 8.20
C TYR A 203 -5.90 -24.30 7.84
N GLU A 204 -5.61 -24.89 6.67
CA GLU A 204 -6.21 -26.16 6.25
C GLU A 204 -5.94 -27.30 7.24
N THR A 205 -4.73 -27.34 7.79
CA THR A 205 -4.36 -28.33 8.83
C THR A 205 -5.16 -28.10 10.11
N ALA A 206 -5.25 -26.85 10.58
CA ALA A 206 -5.97 -26.49 11.79
C ALA A 206 -7.49 -26.75 11.66
N VAL A 207 -8.09 -26.41 10.52
CA VAL A 207 -9.49 -26.73 10.21
C VAL A 207 -9.72 -28.24 10.21
N THR A 208 -8.82 -29.01 9.60
CA THR A 208 -8.94 -30.49 9.57
C THR A 208 -8.89 -31.08 10.98
N GLU A 209 -7.99 -30.62 11.83
CA GLU A 209 -7.90 -31.09 13.22
C GLU A 209 -9.11 -30.63 14.05
N LEU A 210 -9.63 -29.42 13.82
CA LEU A 210 -10.88 -28.95 14.43
C LEU A 210 -12.08 -29.82 14.02
N GLU A 211 -12.23 -30.13 12.73
CA GLU A 211 -13.29 -31.01 12.23
C GLU A 211 -13.19 -32.41 12.84
N LYS A 212 -11.98 -32.95 12.93
CA LYS A 212 -11.70 -34.23 13.58
C LYS A 212 -12.03 -34.19 15.06
N ALA A 213 -11.77 -33.09 15.74
CA ALA A 213 -12.14 -32.88 17.13
C ALA A 213 -13.67 -32.70 17.30
N ARG A 214 -14.38 -32.10 16.35
CA ARG A 214 -15.86 -32.02 16.38
C ARG A 214 -16.56 -33.33 15.97
N LYS A 215 -15.83 -34.28 15.38
CA LYS A 215 -16.38 -35.54 14.88
C LYS A 215 -17.15 -36.30 15.97
N GLY A 216 -18.44 -36.47 15.76
CA GLY A 216 -19.35 -37.19 16.68
C GLY A 216 -20.29 -36.29 17.46
N ILE A 217 -20.04 -34.98 17.52
CA ILE A 217 -20.97 -34.00 18.07
C ILE A 217 -22.10 -33.79 17.04
N THR A 218 -23.28 -34.30 17.36
CA THR A 218 -24.48 -34.13 16.51
C THR A 218 -25.24 -32.87 16.93
N PRO A 219 -26.14 -32.32 16.08
CA PRO A 219 -26.98 -31.18 16.47
C PRO A 219 -27.79 -31.43 17.76
N LYS A 220 -28.13 -32.69 18.05
CA LYS A 220 -28.81 -33.09 19.29
C LYS A 220 -27.93 -32.96 20.54
N VAL A 221 -26.63 -33.18 20.39
CA VAL A 221 -25.63 -32.97 21.46
C VAL A 221 -25.36 -31.48 21.62
N GLU A 222 -25.16 -30.77 20.51
CA GLU A 222 -24.87 -29.33 20.50
C GLU A 222 -26.01 -28.49 21.10
N ALA A 223 -27.27 -28.97 21.01
CA ALA A 223 -28.42 -28.35 21.67
C ALA A 223 -28.28 -28.24 23.20
N TRP A 224 -27.42 -29.06 23.82
CA TRP A 224 -27.12 -28.98 25.26
C TRP A 224 -25.96 -28.04 25.59
N GLY A 225 -25.32 -27.44 24.58
CA GLY A 225 -24.12 -26.60 24.73
C GLY A 225 -24.29 -25.52 25.80
N GLN A 226 -25.37 -24.74 25.75
CA GLN A 226 -25.58 -23.67 26.73
C GLN A 226 -25.63 -24.19 28.18
N LEU A 227 -26.24 -25.36 28.41
CA LEU A 227 -26.31 -25.99 29.73
C LEU A 227 -24.96 -26.60 30.13
N VAL A 228 -24.21 -27.17 29.19
CA VAL A 228 -22.86 -27.66 29.47
C VAL A 228 -21.93 -26.50 29.85
N ALA A 229 -21.99 -25.38 29.13
CA ALA A 229 -21.20 -24.18 29.40
C ALA A 229 -21.52 -23.51 30.76
N SER A 230 -22.70 -23.77 31.35
CA SER A 230 -23.02 -23.22 32.67
C SER A 230 -22.36 -23.99 33.83
N TYR A 231 -21.88 -25.21 33.59
CA TYR A 231 -21.30 -26.07 34.63
C TYR A 231 -19.85 -26.46 34.38
N PHE A 232 -19.45 -26.61 33.11
CA PHE A 232 -18.07 -26.90 32.75
C PHE A 232 -17.33 -25.61 32.41
N PRO A 233 -16.05 -25.46 32.83
CA PRO A 233 -15.22 -24.36 32.35
C PRO A 233 -15.01 -24.46 30.83
N GLU A 234 -14.60 -23.34 30.22
CA GLU A 234 -14.43 -23.23 28.77
C GLU A 234 -13.46 -24.28 28.20
N ASP A 235 -12.38 -24.57 28.95
CA ASP A 235 -11.41 -25.61 28.66
C ASP A 235 -11.91 -27.04 28.96
N GLN A 236 -13.19 -27.24 29.30
CA GLN A 236 -13.81 -28.56 29.46
C GLN A 236 -15.09 -28.73 28.63
N TYR A 237 -15.60 -27.64 28.07
CA TYR A 237 -16.87 -27.58 27.34
C TYR A 237 -16.98 -28.62 26.22
N TRP A 238 -16.01 -28.65 25.31
CA TRP A 238 -16.05 -29.53 24.14
C TRP A 238 -15.90 -31.01 24.48
N ASN A 239 -15.14 -31.32 25.53
CA ASN A 239 -15.00 -32.67 26.05
C ASN A 239 -16.32 -33.18 26.63
N ALA A 240 -16.99 -32.35 27.42
CA ALA A 240 -18.27 -32.70 27.98
C ALA A 240 -19.29 -33.02 26.87
N LEU A 241 -19.27 -32.26 25.75
CA LEU A 241 -20.07 -32.58 24.57
C LEU A 241 -19.64 -33.87 23.86
N GLN A 242 -18.34 -34.15 23.71
CA GLN A 242 -17.87 -35.42 23.15
C GLN A 242 -18.27 -36.62 24.01
N VAL A 243 -18.11 -36.53 25.33
CA VAL A 243 -18.54 -37.59 26.26
C VAL A 243 -20.04 -37.79 26.14
N MET A 244 -20.83 -36.72 26.18
CA MET A 244 -22.28 -36.80 25.98
C MET A 244 -22.65 -37.43 24.63
N ALA A 245 -21.90 -37.14 23.57
CA ALA A 245 -22.09 -37.75 22.26
C ALA A 245 -21.85 -39.27 22.28
N CYS A 246 -20.80 -39.72 22.95
CA CYS A 246 -20.48 -41.14 23.13
C CYS A 246 -21.49 -41.86 24.02
N GLU A 247 -21.86 -41.24 25.14
CA GLU A 247 -22.67 -41.85 26.20
C GLU A 247 -24.16 -41.94 25.82
N SER A 248 -24.75 -40.86 25.30
CA SER A 248 -26.19 -40.78 25.09
C SER A 248 -26.61 -40.26 23.70
N ARG A 249 -25.65 -39.79 22.90
CA ARG A 249 -25.91 -39.04 21.66
C ARG A 249 -26.83 -37.83 21.91
N GLY A 250 -26.71 -37.20 23.08
CA GLY A 250 -27.54 -36.06 23.49
C GLY A 250 -28.97 -36.43 23.87
N THR A 251 -29.22 -37.67 24.29
CA THR A 251 -30.56 -38.15 24.67
C THR A 251 -30.71 -38.17 26.20
N PRO A 252 -31.49 -37.27 26.80
CA PRO A 252 -31.57 -37.14 28.26
C PRO A 252 -32.26 -38.33 28.93
N THR A 253 -33.09 -39.08 28.19
CA THR A 253 -33.77 -40.30 28.68
C THR A 253 -33.03 -41.58 28.30
N ALA A 254 -31.75 -41.51 27.93
CA ALA A 254 -30.97 -42.69 27.57
C ALA A 254 -30.79 -43.60 28.80
N LEU A 255 -31.06 -44.90 28.62
CA LEU A 255 -30.88 -45.93 29.64
C LEU A 255 -30.14 -47.11 29.04
N ASN A 256 -29.04 -47.53 29.69
CA ASN A 256 -28.35 -48.75 29.37
C ASN A 256 -29.01 -49.95 30.08
N PRO A 257 -29.58 -50.93 29.36
CA PRO A 257 -30.33 -52.04 29.96
C PRO A 257 -29.47 -53.08 30.68
N ILE A 258 -28.14 -53.00 30.54
CA ILE A 258 -27.21 -53.97 31.16
C ILE A 258 -26.63 -53.40 32.46
N SER A 259 -26.33 -52.10 32.48
CA SER A 259 -25.64 -51.45 33.60
C SER A 259 -26.52 -50.51 34.42
N ASP A 260 -27.75 -50.25 33.96
CA ASP A 260 -28.66 -49.22 34.49
C ASP A 260 -28.07 -47.80 34.46
N ALA A 261 -27.10 -47.56 33.56
CA ALA A 261 -26.55 -46.24 33.34
C ALA A 261 -27.60 -45.31 32.70
N ALA A 262 -27.79 -44.11 33.25
CA ALA A 262 -28.90 -43.24 32.88
C ALA A 262 -28.48 -41.79 32.57
N GLY A 263 -29.23 -41.16 31.67
CA GLY A 263 -29.12 -39.73 31.37
C GLY A 263 -28.04 -39.37 30.35
N LEU A 264 -27.78 -38.07 30.22
CA LEU A 264 -26.88 -37.50 29.20
C LEU A 264 -25.44 -38.03 29.31
N PHE A 265 -24.94 -38.20 30.53
CA PHE A 265 -23.60 -38.71 30.85
C PHE A 265 -23.60 -40.16 31.37
N GLN A 266 -24.71 -40.90 31.20
CA GLN A 266 -24.83 -42.33 31.54
C GLN A 266 -24.31 -42.69 32.95
N PHE A 267 -24.88 -42.07 33.98
CA PHE A 267 -24.52 -42.36 35.36
C PHE A 267 -25.02 -43.74 35.81
N LEU A 268 -24.11 -44.55 36.35
CA LEU A 268 -24.50 -45.74 37.12
C LEU A 268 -25.21 -45.32 38.42
N PRO A 269 -26.18 -46.11 38.92
CA PRO A 269 -26.97 -45.74 40.10
C PRO A 269 -26.14 -45.39 41.34
N GLY A 270 -25.09 -46.18 41.61
CA GLY A 270 -24.19 -45.93 42.76
C GLY A 270 -23.37 -44.64 42.61
N THR A 271 -22.90 -44.36 41.39
CA THR A 271 -22.16 -43.13 41.09
C THR A 271 -23.07 -41.91 41.15
N TRP A 272 -24.30 -42.04 40.64
CA TRP A 272 -25.32 -40.98 40.68
C TRP A 272 -25.58 -40.49 42.10
N LEU A 273 -25.76 -41.41 43.05
CA LEU A 273 -26.02 -41.06 44.46
C LEU A 273 -24.91 -40.18 45.06
N ILE A 274 -23.66 -40.41 44.66
CA ILE A 274 -22.52 -39.63 45.15
C ILE A 274 -22.42 -38.30 44.40
N ALA A 275 -22.55 -38.34 43.08
CA ALA A 275 -22.36 -37.20 42.20
C ALA A 275 -23.46 -36.15 42.37
N SER A 276 -24.72 -36.56 42.37
CA SER A 276 -25.88 -35.68 42.56
C SER A 276 -25.84 -34.99 43.92
N LYS A 277 -25.49 -35.71 44.98
CA LYS A 277 -25.29 -35.09 46.30
C LYS A 277 -24.16 -34.07 46.29
N GLY A 278 -23.04 -34.42 45.65
CA GLY A 278 -21.86 -33.56 45.54
C GLY A 278 -22.11 -32.27 44.76
N SER A 279 -22.91 -32.34 43.70
CA SER A 279 -23.28 -31.21 42.85
C SER A 279 -24.45 -30.38 43.38
N GLY A 280 -25.07 -30.78 44.50
CA GLY A 280 -26.20 -30.07 45.12
C GLY A 280 -27.59 -30.47 44.60
N PHE A 281 -27.69 -31.57 43.84
CA PHE A 281 -28.91 -32.13 43.27
C PHE A 281 -29.34 -33.44 43.94
N GLU A 282 -29.13 -33.58 45.26
CA GLU A 282 -29.53 -34.79 46.01
C GLU A 282 -31.04 -35.07 45.84
N GLY A 283 -31.37 -36.28 45.39
CA GLY A 283 -32.75 -36.70 45.16
C GLY A 283 -33.32 -36.38 43.77
N ALA A 284 -32.57 -35.70 42.90
CA ALA A 284 -32.96 -35.51 41.50
C ALA A 284 -32.90 -36.82 40.71
N ASP A 285 -33.72 -36.91 39.66
CA ASP A 285 -33.71 -38.04 38.74
C ASP A 285 -32.52 -37.92 37.75
N PRO A 286 -31.75 -39.00 37.47
CA PRO A 286 -30.65 -38.95 36.50
C PRO A 286 -31.06 -38.56 35.08
N TYR A 287 -32.35 -38.61 34.72
CA TYR A 287 -32.87 -38.14 33.44
C TYR A 287 -33.12 -36.63 33.39
N GLU A 288 -33.03 -35.93 34.52
CA GLU A 288 -33.09 -34.46 34.56
C GLU A 288 -31.80 -33.86 33.98
N PRO A 289 -31.85 -33.14 32.85
CA PRO A 289 -30.64 -32.72 32.13
C PRO A 289 -29.69 -31.86 32.96
N GLU A 290 -30.24 -30.90 33.72
CA GLU A 290 -29.46 -29.96 34.55
C GLU A 290 -28.72 -30.70 35.66
N ALA A 291 -29.43 -31.52 36.43
CA ALA A 291 -28.83 -32.34 37.48
C ALA A 291 -27.77 -33.30 36.91
N ASN A 292 -28.03 -33.90 35.74
CA ASN A 292 -27.09 -34.82 35.09
C ASN A 292 -25.79 -34.12 34.68
N VAL A 293 -25.90 -32.98 33.98
CA VAL A 293 -24.75 -32.17 33.55
C VAL A 293 -23.96 -31.64 34.75
N ALA A 294 -24.64 -31.08 35.76
CA ALA A 294 -24.00 -30.55 36.96
C ALA A 294 -23.25 -31.64 37.74
N SER A 295 -23.83 -32.84 37.82
CA SER A 295 -23.20 -34.00 38.49
C SER A 295 -21.98 -34.51 37.72
N ALA A 296 -22.00 -34.45 36.39
CA ALA A 296 -20.83 -34.73 35.56
C ALA A 296 -19.71 -33.71 35.78
N ALA A 297 -20.03 -32.41 35.74
CA ALA A 297 -19.07 -31.36 36.01
C ALA A 297 -18.42 -31.50 37.40
N TRP A 298 -19.23 -31.76 38.43
CA TRP A 298 -18.73 -31.98 39.78
C TRP A 298 -17.79 -33.20 39.87
N LEU A 299 -18.13 -34.30 39.21
CA LEU A 299 -17.28 -35.50 39.20
C LEU A 299 -15.95 -35.26 38.51
N VAL A 300 -15.94 -34.53 37.40
CA VAL A 300 -14.71 -34.15 36.71
C VAL A 300 -13.85 -33.29 37.63
N GLN A 301 -14.41 -32.22 38.21
CA GLN A 301 -13.68 -31.35 39.14
C GLN A 301 -13.11 -32.14 40.32
N ARG A 302 -13.93 -32.99 40.94
CA ARG A 302 -13.50 -33.83 42.05
C ARG A 302 -12.35 -34.76 41.67
N SER A 303 -12.30 -35.25 40.43
CA SER A 303 -11.20 -36.10 39.96
C SER A 303 -9.91 -35.32 39.79
N ILE A 304 -9.98 -34.10 39.25
CA ILE A 304 -8.82 -33.20 39.12
C ILE A 304 -8.21 -32.93 40.50
N ASP A 305 -9.06 -32.59 41.47
CA ASP A 305 -8.65 -32.26 42.84
C ASP A 305 -7.96 -33.45 43.55
N TRP A 306 -8.18 -34.68 43.09
CA TRP A 306 -7.62 -35.90 43.69
C TRP A 306 -6.34 -36.40 42.98
N GLU A 307 -6.03 -35.94 41.77
CA GLU A 307 -4.83 -36.34 41.00
C GLU A 307 -3.64 -35.37 41.18
N HIS A 308 -3.78 -34.30 41.96
CA HIS A 308 -2.69 -33.41 42.36
C HIS A 308 -2.71 -33.06 43.86
N PRO A 309 -2.00 -33.81 44.73
CA PRO A 309 -1.36 -33.23 45.92
C PRO A 309 -0.09 -32.45 45.57
#